data_AF-S6UNS0-F1
#
_entry.id   AF-S6UNS0-F1
#
_cell.length_a   1.000
_cell.length_b   1.000
_cell.length_c   1.000
_cell.angle_alpha   90.00
_cell.angle_beta   90.00
_cell.angle_gamma   90.00
#
_symmetry.space_group_name_H-M   'P 1'
#
loop_
_entity.id
_entity.type
_entity.pdbx_description
1 polymer ?
#
loop_
_entity_poly.entity_id
_entity_poly.type
_entity_poly.pdbx_seq_one_letter_code
_entity_poly.pdbx_strand_id
1 'polypeptide(L)'
;MLALGKLLELTLAGREPAEKTQLTVEGVRMRWLAEGALEVRPPQARDNGTDLLLSAGIHGNETAPIELLDELIRSIARGALKPRARILFLFGNPAAMRLGAR
;
A
#
# COMPACT_ATOMS: atom_id res chain seq x y z
N MET A 1 -13.09 -0.69 11.84
CA MET A 1 -12.79 -0.22 10.47
C MET A 1 -11.30 -0.45 10.21
N LEU A 2 -10.91 -1.07 9.10
CA LEU A 2 -9.49 -1.30 8.78
C LEU A 2 -8.91 -0.01 8.16
N ALA A 3 -7.76 0.43 8.66
CA ALA A 3 -7.05 1.62 8.17
C ALA A 3 -6.27 1.32 6.87
N LEU A 4 -5.98 2.34 6.07
CA LEU A 4 -5.25 2.17 4.79
C LEU A 4 -3.81 1.67 4.96
N GLY A 5 -3.26 1.77 6.18
CA GLY A 5 -1.98 1.14 6.55
C GLY A 5 -1.99 -0.39 6.58
N LYS A 6 -3.15 -1.03 6.39
CA LYS A 6 -3.33 -2.49 6.38
C LYS A 6 -3.82 -2.98 5.01
N LEU A 7 -3.20 -2.49 3.94
CA LEU A 7 -3.63 -2.77 2.57
C LEU A 7 -3.68 -4.28 2.26
N LEU A 8 -2.72 -5.07 2.74
CA LEU A 8 -2.70 -6.51 2.49
C LEU A 8 -3.92 -7.19 3.13
N GLU A 9 -4.26 -6.85 4.38
CA GLU A 9 -5.45 -7.37 5.07
C GLU A 9 -6.75 -7.00 4.32
N LEU A 10 -6.88 -5.75 3.87
CA LEU A 10 -8.03 -5.30 3.07
C LEU A 10 -8.14 -6.08 1.76
N THR A 11 -7.01 -6.27 1.07
CA THR A 11 -6.92 -6.95 -0.23
C THR A 11 -7.26 -8.43 -0.10
N LEU A 12 -6.66 -9.14 0.87
CA LEU A 12 -6.94 -10.56 1.08
C LEU A 12 -8.38 -10.81 1.54
N ALA A 13 -8.96 -9.88 2.31
CA ALA A 13 -10.35 -9.97 2.74
C ALA A 13 -11.37 -9.57 1.65
N GLY A 14 -10.92 -9.03 0.51
CA GLY A 14 -11.81 -8.49 -0.53
C GLY A 14 -12.68 -7.33 -0.01
N ARG A 15 -12.15 -6.54 0.93
CA ARG A 15 -12.90 -5.47 1.61
C ARG A 15 -12.46 -4.11 1.11
N GLU A 16 -13.44 -3.31 0.70
CA GLU A 16 -13.27 -1.89 0.45
C GLU A 16 -13.30 -1.11 1.79
N PRO A 17 -12.35 -0.19 2.03
CA PRO A 17 -12.40 0.67 3.20
C PRO A 17 -13.52 1.70 3.06
N ALA A 18 -14.20 2.01 4.17
CA ALA A 18 -15.24 3.06 4.17
C ALA A 18 -14.65 4.45 3.86
N GLU A 19 -13.45 4.72 4.37
CA GLU A 19 -12.70 5.95 4.07
C GLU A 19 -11.58 5.65 3.08
N LYS A 20 -11.67 6.27 1.90
CA LYS A 20 -10.73 6.03 0.78
C LYS A 20 -9.47 6.90 0.86
N THR A 21 -9.43 7.86 1.78
CA THR A 21 -8.26 8.72 1.98
C THR A 21 -7.95 8.82 3.47
N GLN A 22 -6.67 8.74 3.80
CA GLN A 22 -6.15 8.90 5.15
C GLN A 22 -4.95 9.85 5.11
N LEU A 23 -4.91 10.79 6.04
CA LEU A 23 -3.76 11.67 6.26
C LEU A 23 -3.06 11.24 7.56
N THR A 24 -1.76 11.01 7.49
CA THR A 24 -0.95 10.76 8.69
C THR A 24 -0.66 12.07 9.42
N VAL A 25 -0.25 11.98 10.70
CA VAL A 25 0.19 13.15 11.48
C VAL A 25 1.38 13.88 10.86
N GLU A 26 2.21 13.18 10.08
CA GLU A 26 3.35 13.74 9.35
C GLU A 26 2.96 14.36 8.00
N GLY A 27 1.66 14.40 7.66
CA GLY A 27 1.13 14.99 6.42
C GLY A 27 1.25 14.10 5.18
N VAL A 28 1.64 12.83 5.33
CA VAL A 28 1.62 11.85 4.23
C VAL A 28 0.17 11.49 3.93
N ARG A 29 -0.25 11.64 2.67
CA ARG A 29 -1.58 11.25 2.19
C ARG A 29 -1.53 9.84 1.63
N MET A 30 -2.37 8.96 2.16
CA MET A 30 -2.62 7.61 1.66
C MET A 30 -4.01 7.60 1.02
N ARG A 31 -4.12 7.13 -0.22
CA ARG A 31 -5.39 7.10 -0.96
C ARG A 31 -5.60 5.71 -1.57
N TRP A 32 -6.67 5.06 -1.17
CA TRP A 32 -7.15 3.83 -1.77
C TRP A 32 -7.63 4.13 -3.20
N LEU A 33 -7.09 3.40 -4.17
CA LEU A 33 -7.47 3.52 -5.58
C LEU A 33 -8.39 2.38 -6.00
N ALA A 34 -8.07 1.16 -5.59
CA ALA A 34 -8.81 -0.07 -5.87
C ALA A 34 -8.32 -1.19 -4.93
N GLU A 35 -8.94 -2.37 -4.99
CA GLU A 35 -8.41 -3.58 -4.35
C GLU A 35 -6.93 -3.78 -4.74
N GLY A 36 -6.05 -3.96 -3.75
CA GLY A 36 -4.62 -4.10 -3.99
C GLY A 36 -3.86 -2.83 -4.37
N ALA A 37 -4.52 -1.69 -4.60
CA ALA A 37 -3.89 -0.47 -5.11
C ALA A 37 -3.99 0.72 -4.15
N LEU A 38 -2.84 1.25 -3.73
CA LEU A 38 -2.73 2.35 -2.78
C LEU A 38 -1.73 3.41 -3.27
N GLU A 39 -2.21 4.64 -3.43
CA GLU A 39 -1.35 5.80 -3.65
C GLU A 39 -0.86 6.37 -2.31
N VAL A 40 0.43 6.64 -2.21
CA VAL A 40 1.05 7.37 -1.12
C VAL A 40 1.71 8.63 -1.67
N ARG A 41 1.32 9.80 -1.14
CA ARG A 41 1.94 11.09 -1.47
C ARG A 41 2.59 11.71 -0.24
N PRO A 42 3.86 12.11 -0.31
CA PRO A 42 4.49 12.86 0.76
C PRO A 42 3.91 14.29 0.81
N PRO A 43 4.12 15.03 1.93
CA PRO A 43 3.89 16.46 1.95
C PRO A 43 4.71 17.16 0.85
N GLN A 44 4.15 18.20 0.23
CA GLN A 44 4.82 18.92 -0.87
C GLN A 44 6.24 19.41 -0.50
N ALA A 45 6.45 19.85 0.74
CA ALA A 45 7.76 20.30 1.22
C ALA A 45 8.82 19.18 1.32
N ARG A 46 8.43 17.91 1.30
CA ARG A 46 9.32 16.73 1.37
C ARG A 46 9.40 15.96 0.05
N ASP A 47 8.53 16.28 -0.91
CA ASP A 47 8.46 15.67 -2.23
C ASP A 47 9.75 15.95 -3.02
N ASN A 48 10.38 14.91 -3.53
CA ASN A 48 11.60 14.98 -4.34
C ASN A 48 11.30 14.92 -5.85
N GLY A 49 10.02 14.87 -6.24
CA GLY A 49 9.58 14.84 -7.64
C GLY A 49 9.69 13.46 -8.31
N THR A 50 10.07 12.41 -7.58
CA THR A 50 10.15 11.05 -8.12
C THR A 50 8.81 10.35 -8.02
N ASP A 51 8.45 9.62 -9.08
CA ASP A 51 7.31 8.73 -9.13
C ASP A 51 7.77 7.27 -9.12
N LEU A 52 7.26 6.47 -8.17
CA LEU A 52 7.61 5.07 -8.02
C LEU A 52 6.37 4.17 -8.07
N LEU A 53 6.49 3.06 -8.80
CA LEU A 53 5.57 1.92 -8.71
C LEU A 53 6.29 0.78 -7.99
N LEU A 54 5.76 0.35 -6.85
CA LEU A 54 6.21 -0.84 -6.14
C LEU A 54 5.10 -1.88 -6.21
N SER A 55 5.38 -3.00 -6.87
CA SER A 55 4.39 -4.06 -7.09
C SER A 55 4.91 -5.43 -6.70
N ALA A 56 4.02 -6.27 -6.15
CA ALA A 56 4.29 -7.66 -5.82
C ALA A 56 3.04 -8.52 -5.96
N GLY A 57 3.18 -9.84 -5.84
CA GLY A 57 2.04 -10.76 -5.83
C GLY A 57 1.36 -10.92 -7.19
N ILE A 58 2.15 -10.93 -8.28
CA ILE A 58 1.67 -11.38 -9.60
C ILE A 58 1.36 -12.88 -9.54
N HIS A 59 2.29 -13.64 -8.96
CA HIS A 59 2.07 -14.98 -8.49
C HIS A 59 1.78 -14.93 -6.98
N GLY A 60 0.77 -15.66 -6.53
CA GLY A 60 0.32 -15.62 -5.14
C GLY A 60 1.25 -16.28 -4.13
N ASN A 61 2.15 -17.15 -4.60
CA ASN A 61 3.13 -17.85 -3.77
C ASN A 61 4.45 -17.08 -3.56
N GLU A 62 4.62 -15.90 -4.15
CA GLU A 62 5.78 -15.03 -3.95
C GLU A 62 5.62 -14.17 -2.68
N THR A 63 5.61 -14.82 -1.51
CA THR A 63 5.23 -14.17 -0.25
C THR A 63 6.24 -13.12 0.22
N ALA A 64 7.54 -13.34 0.03
CA ALA A 64 8.57 -12.42 0.55
C ALA A 64 8.46 -10.98 -0.01
N PRO A 65 8.30 -10.75 -1.33
CA PRO A 65 8.00 -9.41 -1.85
C PRO A 65 6.68 -8.83 -1.35
N ILE A 66 5.63 -9.65 -1.18
CA ILE A 66 4.31 -9.22 -0.66
C ILE A 66 4.46 -8.69 0.77
N GLU A 67 5.11 -9.46 1.64
CA GLU A 67 5.35 -9.11 3.04
C GLU A 67 6.22 -7.87 3.18
N LEU A 68 7.25 -7.72 2.34
CA LEU A 68 8.08 -6.52 2.32
C LEU A 68 7.25 -5.27 1.98
N LEU A 69 6.38 -5.34 0.97
CA LEU A 69 5.50 -4.22 0.62
C LEU A 69 4.53 -3.90 1.76
N ASP A 70 3.96 -4.91 2.41
CA ASP A 70 3.05 -4.70 3.56
C ASP A 70 3.77 -4.00 4.73
N GLU A 71 5.00 -4.39 5.06
CA GLU A 71 5.77 -3.74 6.13
C GLU A 71 6.16 -2.29 5.78
N LEU A 72 6.47 -2.01 4.51
CA LEU A 72 6.70 -0.64 4.04
C LEU A 72 5.45 0.22 4.21
N ILE A 73 4.28 -0.27 3.80
CA ILE A 73 2.99 0.43 3.92
C ILE A 73 2.67 0.68 5.40
N ARG A 74 2.82 -0.33 6.27
CA ARG A 74 2.60 -0.20 7.72
C ARG A 74 3.56 0.81 8.34
N SER A 75 4.83 0.77 7.93
CA SER A 75 5.86 1.71 8.40
C SER A 75 5.55 3.16 8.03
N ILE A 76 5.02 3.40 6.83
CA ILE A 76 4.55 4.73 6.40
C ILE A 76 3.32 5.15 7.23
N ALA A 77 2.34 4.26 7.38
CA ALA A 77 1.11 4.56 8.10
C ALA A 77 1.35 4.91 9.59
N ARG A 78 2.32 4.27 10.24
CA ARG A 78 2.73 4.57 11.62
C ARG A 78 3.75 5.71 11.75
N GLY A 79 4.20 6.29 10.63
CA GLY A 79 5.18 7.39 10.61
C GLY A 79 6.64 6.98 10.85
N ALA A 80 6.95 5.68 10.90
CA ALA A 80 8.32 5.17 11.04
C ALA A 80 9.14 5.36 9.75
N LEU A 81 8.47 5.28 8.59
CA LEU A 81 9.06 5.56 7.29
C LEU A 81 8.44 6.82 6.69
N LYS A 82 9.28 7.79 6.31
CA LYS A 82 8.85 9.07 5.76
C LYS A 82 9.14 9.11 4.27
N PRO A 83 8.16 8.80 3.40
CA PRO A 83 8.39 8.80 1.95
C PRO A 83 8.74 10.21 1.49
N ARG A 84 9.57 10.28 0.45
CA ARG A 84 9.91 11.52 -0.26
C ARG A 84 9.51 11.50 -1.73
N ALA A 85 9.07 10.36 -2.23
CA ALA A 85 8.56 10.17 -3.59
C ALA A 85 7.05 9.91 -3.52
N ARG A 86 6.33 10.20 -4.60
CA ARG A 86 4.98 9.67 -4.80
C ARG A 86 5.09 8.19 -5.15
N ILE A 87 4.39 7.34 -4.40
CA ILE A 87 4.48 5.89 -4.53
C ILE A 87 3.11 5.32 -4.84
N LEU A 88 3.02 4.43 -5.83
CA LEU A 88 1.90 3.51 -6.00
C LEU A 88 2.34 2.14 -5.51
N PHE A 89 1.68 1.63 -4.46
CA PHE A 89 1.77 0.24 -4.05
C PHE A 89 0.71 -0.58 -4.78
N LEU A 90 1.11 -1.72 -5.34
CA LEU A 90 0.21 -2.60 -6.09
C LEU A 90 0.41 -4.09 -5.75
N PHE A 91 -0.65 -4.72 -5.27
CA PHE A 91 -0.77 -6.18 -5.24
C PHE A 91 -1.38 -6.65 -6.55
N GLY A 92 -0.58 -7.33 -7.38
CA GLY A 92 -0.87 -7.54 -8.80
C GLY A 92 -1.97 -8.55 -9.10
N ASN A 93 -2.13 -9.59 -8.27
CA ASN A 93 -3.15 -10.62 -8.44
C ASN A 93 -3.75 -11.05 -7.08
N PRO A 94 -4.69 -10.26 -6.53
CA PRO A 94 -5.34 -10.58 -5.25
C PRO A 94 -5.98 -11.98 -5.23
N ALA A 95 -6.49 -12.47 -6.37
CA ALA A 95 -7.08 -13.79 -6.46
C ALA A 95 -6.03 -14.90 -6.28
N ALA A 96 -4.89 -14.82 -6.99
CA ALA A 96 -3.79 -15.78 -6.81
C ALA A 96 -3.20 -15.71 -5.40
N MET A 97 -3.05 -14.51 -4.82
CA MET A 97 -2.58 -14.32 -3.45
C MET A 97 -3.47 -15.01 -2.42
N ARG A 98 -4.80 -14.91 -2.58
CA ARG A 98 -5.76 -15.63 -1.71
C ARG A 98 -5.63 -17.15 -1.83
N LEU A 99 -5.29 -17.65 -3.01
CA LEU A 99 -5.12 -19.09 -3.28
C LEU A 99 -3.71 -19.59 -2.96
N GLY A 100 -2.71 -18.71 -2.81
CA GLY A 100 -1.30 -19.09 -2.70
C GLY A 100 -0.78 -19.81 -3.96
N ALA A 101 -1.38 -19.55 -5.12
CA ALA A 101 -1.08 -20.25 -6.37
C ALA A 101 -0.25 -19.36 -7.32
N ARG A 102 0.47 -20.00 -8.25
CA ARG A 102 1.16 -19.32 -9.35
C ARG A 102 0.18 -18.96 -10.46
#